data_AF-A0A1G0INA3-F1
#
_entry.id   AF-A0A1G0INA3-F1
#
_cell.length_a   1.000
_cell.length_b   1.000
_cell.length_c   1.000
_cell.angle_alpha   90.00
_cell.angle_beta   90.00
_cell.angle_gamma   90.00
#
_symmetry.space_group_name_H-M   'P 1'
#
loop_
_entity.id
_entity.type
_entity.pdbx_description
1 polymer ?
#
loop_
_entity_poly.entity_id
_entity_poly.type
_entity_poly.pdbx_seq_one_letter_code
_entity_poly.pdbx_strand_id
1 'polypeptide(L)'
;MTAWLPASIFALFSFGVWGLFTKLAITHIDSKSALIFQSIGVLMVGLVTLSLIHFKPSTDFKGLSFGLLTGIAYGVGCFFYFMAADKGKLITVVTLTALYPLVTIILSFLILKEPITLKQMLGILTAMIAIYLLSS
;
A
#
# COMPACT_ATOMS: atom_id res chain seq x y z
N MET A 1 1.55 12.20 -23.62
CA MET A 1 2.24 11.35 -22.62
C MET A 1 1.23 10.96 -21.56
N THR A 2 1.20 9.69 -21.18
CA THR A 2 0.20 9.09 -20.29
C THR A 2 0.21 9.77 -18.91
N ALA A 3 -0.86 10.50 -18.59
CA ALA A 3 -0.99 11.27 -17.34
C ALA A 3 -0.83 10.44 -16.05
N TRP A 4 -0.91 9.11 -16.13
CA TRP A 4 -0.76 8.20 -14.99
C TRP A 4 0.71 7.92 -14.59
N LEU A 5 1.67 8.06 -15.52
CA LEU A 5 3.06 7.65 -15.26
C LEU A 5 3.76 8.55 -14.23
N PRO A 6 3.69 9.90 -14.32
CA PRO A 6 4.30 10.77 -13.31
C PRO A 6 3.72 10.55 -11.91
N ALA A 7 2.39 10.38 -11.81
CA ALA A 7 1.73 10.12 -10.53
C ALA A 7 2.19 8.79 -9.91
N SER A 8 2.40 7.75 -10.73
CA SER A 8 2.89 6.45 -10.27
C SER A 8 4.33 6.52 -9.75
N ILE A 9 5.19 7.31 -10.42
CA ILE A 9 6.58 7.55 -9.97
C ILE A 9 6.56 8.28 -8.62
N PHE A 10 5.73 9.33 -8.49
CA PHE A 10 5.62 10.07 -7.24
C PHE A 10 5.10 9.19 -6.08
N ALA A 11 4.13 8.32 -6.36
CA ALA A 11 3.64 7.33 -5.39
C ALA A 11 4.75 6.36 -4.97
N LEU A 12 5.55 5.85 -5.91
CA LEU A 12 6.70 4.97 -5.63
C LEU A 12 7.70 5.64 -4.67
N PHE A 13 8.09 6.89 -4.95
CA PHE A 13 8.97 7.66 -4.06
C PHE A 13 8.35 7.87 -2.68
N SER A 14 7.06 8.21 -2.64
CA SER A 14 6.33 8.43 -1.38
C SER A 14 6.28 7.15 -0.54
N PHE A 15 6.06 5.98 -1.15
CA PHE A 15 6.10 4.69 -0.45
C PHE A 15 7.51 4.34 0.06
N GLY A 16 8.56 4.67 -0.68
CA GLY A 16 9.95 4.52 -0.21
C GLY A 16 10.25 5.36 1.03
N VAL A 17 9.86 6.65 1.00
CA VAL A 17 10.01 7.57 2.14
C VAL A 17 9.16 7.10 3.33
N TRP A 18 7.95 6.60 3.09
CA TRP A 18 7.10 6.01 4.12
C TRP A 18 7.78 4.83 4.82
N GLY A 19 8.47 3.95 4.08
CA GLY A 19 9.24 2.84 4.67
C GLY A 19 10.36 3.34 5.59
N LEU A 20 11.11 4.36 5.18
CA LEU A 20 12.15 5.00 5.99
C LEU A 20 11.57 5.60 7.28
N PHE A 21 10.52 6.41 7.18
CA PHE A 21 9.91 7.03 8.36
C PHE A 21 9.26 6.00 9.29
N THR A 22 8.69 4.91 8.74
CA THR A 22 8.20 3.81 9.57
C THR A 22 9.34 3.24 10.42
N LYS A 23 10.51 3.02 9.84
CA LYS A 23 11.67 2.52 10.60
C LYS A 23 12.08 3.45 11.73
N LEU A 24 12.17 4.74 11.44
CA LEU A 24 12.53 5.74 12.43
C LEU A 24 11.47 5.83 13.54
N ALA A 25 10.19 5.77 13.19
CA ALA A 25 9.10 5.80 14.17
C ALA A 25 9.19 4.61 15.13
N ILE A 26 9.25 3.36 14.62
CA ILE A 26 9.27 2.16 15.47
C ILE A 26 10.55 2.01 16.32
N THR A 27 11.62 2.76 16.01
CA THR A 27 12.81 2.81 16.89
C THR A 27 12.66 3.79 18.06
N HIS A 28 11.73 4.74 17.97
CA HIS A 28 11.51 5.76 19.00
C HIS A 28 10.23 5.55 19.80
N ILE A 29 9.21 4.92 19.21
CA ILE A 29 7.91 4.67 19.82
C ILE A 29 7.45 3.26 19.50
N ASP A 30 6.53 2.73 20.31
CA ASP A 30 5.96 1.41 20.04
C ASP A 30 5.16 1.41 18.73
N SER A 31 5.08 0.25 18.08
CA SER A 31 4.44 0.12 16.78
C SER A 31 2.93 0.40 16.79
N LYS A 32 2.23 0.30 17.93
CA LYS A 32 0.81 0.71 18.02
C LYS A 32 0.70 2.22 18.01
N SER A 33 1.53 2.92 18.79
CA SER A 33 1.62 4.39 18.73
C SER A 33 2.00 4.87 17.34
N ALA A 34 2.99 4.24 16.70
CA ALA A 34 3.42 4.60 15.34
C ALA A 34 2.30 4.44 14.30
N LEU A 35 1.50 3.37 14.40
CA LEU A 35 0.30 3.18 13.58
C LEU A 35 -0.73 4.30 13.77
N ILE A 36 -0.99 4.71 15.01
CA ILE A 36 -1.94 5.81 15.31
C ILE A 36 -1.43 7.12 14.71
N PHE A 37 -0.17 7.48 14.94
CA PHE A 37 0.40 8.73 14.39
C PHE A 37 0.45 8.74 12.86
N GLN A 38 0.78 7.61 12.23
CA GLN A 38 0.68 7.50 10.77
C GLN A 38 -0.76 7.69 10.29
N SER A 39 -1.74 7.08 10.97
CA SER A 39 -3.16 7.21 10.60
C SER A 39 -3.64 8.66 10.69
N ILE A 40 -3.18 9.41 11.69
CA ILE A 40 -3.41 10.87 11.78
C ILE A 40 -2.78 11.59 10.57
N GLY A 41 -1.55 11.22 10.19
CA GLY A 41 -0.89 11.76 9.00
C GLY A 41 -1.67 11.50 7.70
N VAL A 42 -2.20 10.29 7.52
CA VAL A 42 -3.05 9.93 6.37
C VAL A 42 -4.35 10.73 6.37
N LEU A 43 -5.00 10.88 7.54
CA LEU A 43 -6.20 11.70 7.69
C LEU A 43 -5.94 13.17 7.30
N MET A 44 -4.80 13.74 7.74
CA MET A 44 -4.39 15.10 7.39
C MET A 44 -4.27 15.28 5.87
N VAL A 45 -3.65 14.32 5.17
CA VAL A 45 -3.58 14.35 3.69
C VAL A 45 -4.97 14.27 3.06
N GLY A 46 -5.88 13.47 3.61
CA GLY A 46 -7.27 13.40 3.17
C GLY A 46 -8.01 14.72 3.33
N LEU A 47 -7.87 15.39 4.47
CA LEU A 47 -8.47 16.71 4.73
C LEU A 47 -7.90 17.80 3.82
N VAL A 48 -6.59 17.82 3.60
CA VAL A 48 -5.96 18.73 2.64
C VAL A 48 -6.50 18.46 1.23
N THR A 49 -6.62 17.20 0.84
CA THR A 49 -7.19 16.83 -0.47
C THR A 49 -8.62 17.36 -0.62
N LEU A 50 -9.47 17.24 0.40
CA LEU A 50 -10.82 17.82 0.42
C LEU A 50 -10.83 19.34 0.24
N SER A 51 -9.83 20.04 0.79
CA SER A 51 -9.70 21.50 0.65
C SER A 51 -9.20 21.95 -0.73
N LEU A 52 -8.45 21.10 -1.43
CA LEU A 52 -7.85 21.40 -2.74
C LEU A 52 -8.79 21.10 -3.91
N ILE A 53 -9.75 20.19 -3.72
CA ILE A 53 -10.73 19.84 -4.74
C ILE A 53 -12.06 20.52 -4.44
N HIS A 54 -12.80 20.95 -5.48
CA HIS A 54 -14.22 21.31 -5.33
C HIS A 54 -15.01 20.03 -5.04
N PHE A 55 -14.93 19.56 -3.79
CA PHE A 55 -15.46 18.26 -3.39
C PHE A 55 -16.96 18.20 -3.62
N LYS A 56 -17.37 17.34 -4.54
CA LYS A 56 -18.75 16.94 -4.75
C LYS A 56 -18.84 15.48 -4.34
N PRO A 57 -19.41 15.16 -3.16
CA PRO A 57 -19.55 13.78 -2.73
C PRO A 57 -20.24 12.96 -3.82
N SER A 58 -19.62 11.86 -4.23
CA SER A 58 -20.31 10.89 -5.08
C SER A 58 -21.48 10.30 -4.29
N THR A 59 -22.62 10.14 -4.93
CA THR A 59 -23.82 9.54 -4.32
C THR A 59 -23.92 8.03 -4.58
N ASP A 60 -22.99 7.45 -5.33
CA ASP A 60 -22.96 6.01 -5.56
C ASP A 60 -22.55 5.25 -4.30
N PHE A 61 -23.55 4.68 -3.62
CA PHE A 61 -23.36 3.90 -2.40
C PHE A 61 -22.38 2.73 -2.59
N LYS A 62 -22.36 2.09 -3.77
CA LYS A 62 -21.41 0.99 -4.04
C LYS A 62 -19.98 1.52 -4.09
N GLY A 63 -19.73 2.59 -4.85
CA GLY A 63 -18.43 3.25 -4.89
C GLY A 63 -17.95 3.72 -3.51
N LEU A 64 -18.84 4.31 -2.71
CA LEU A 64 -18.53 4.71 -1.33
C LEU A 64 -18.19 3.50 -0.46
N SER A 65 -18.93 2.40 -0.57
CA SER A 65 -18.67 1.17 0.19
C SER A 65 -17.32 0.55 -0.18
N PHE A 66 -16.96 0.51 -1.46
CA PHE A 66 -15.65 0.03 -1.90
C PHE A 66 -14.52 0.94 -1.43
N GLY A 67 -14.72 2.27 -1.44
CA GLY A 67 -13.76 3.22 -0.89
C GLY A 67 -13.51 3.01 0.61
N LEU A 68 -14.57 2.76 1.39
CA LEU A 68 -14.45 2.42 2.80
C LEU A 68 -13.71 1.09 3.01
N LEU A 69 -14.05 0.06 2.22
CA LEU A 69 -13.35 -1.23 2.28
C LEU A 69 -11.86 -1.11 1.90
N THR A 70 -11.51 -0.25 0.94
CA THR A 70 -10.11 0.06 0.61
C THR A 70 -9.38 0.65 1.83
N GLY A 71 -9.99 1.60 2.53
CA GLY A 71 -9.41 2.20 3.74
C GLY A 71 -9.24 1.19 4.88
N ILE A 72 -10.25 0.35 5.12
CA ILE A 72 -10.21 -0.72 6.14
C ILE A 72 -9.09 -1.71 5.81
N ALA A 73 -9.02 -2.18 4.57
CA ALA A 73 -7.98 -3.13 4.14
C ALA A 73 -6.57 -2.54 4.30
N TYR A 74 -6.38 -1.26 3.92
CA TYR A 74 -5.12 -0.56 4.13
C TYR A 74 -4.76 -0.46 5.62
N GLY A 75 -5.70 -0.07 6.48
CA GLY A 75 -5.48 0.05 7.93
C GLY A 75 -5.11 -1.28 8.60
N VAL A 76 -5.81 -2.36 8.25
CA VAL A 76 -5.47 -3.73 8.71
C VAL A 76 -4.08 -4.14 8.22
N GLY A 77 -3.75 -3.85 6.95
CA GLY A 77 -2.42 -4.06 6.40
C GLY A 77 -1.34 -3.31 7.17
N CYS A 78 -1.55 -2.03 7.47
CA CYS A 78 -0.64 -1.23 8.28
C CYS A 78 -0.48 -1.81 9.70
N PHE A 79 -1.56 -2.27 10.34
CA PHE A 79 -1.47 -2.90 11.67
C PHE A 79 -0.49 -4.08 11.69
N PHE A 80 -0.64 -5.02 10.74
CA PHE A 80 0.27 -6.17 10.65
C PHE A 80 1.67 -5.78 10.16
N TYR A 81 1.78 -4.81 9.25
CA TYR A 81 3.06 -4.31 8.78
C TYR A 81 3.88 -3.68 9.91
N PHE A 82 3.29 -2.81 10.73
CA PHE A 82 3.99 -2.19 11.86
C PHE A 82 4.39 -3.23 12.90
N MET A 83 3.51 -4.20 13.20
CA MET A 83 3.85 -5.29 14.11
C MET A 83 5.02 -6.15 13.59
N ALA A 84 5.06 -6.42 12.28
CA ALA A 84 6.14 -7.18 11.66
C ALA A 84 7.44 -6.36 11.61
N ALA A 85 7.36 -5.07 11.25
CA ALA A 85 8.50 -4.17 11.16
C ALA A 85 9.19 -3.94 12.51
N ASP A 86 8.42 -3.96 13.60
CA ASP A 86 8.88 -3.85 14.98
C ASP A 86 9.69 -5.08 15.42
N LYS A 87 9.22 -6.28 15.05
CA LYS A 87 9.82 -7.55 15.47
C LYS A 87 10.89 -8.07 14.51
N GLY A 88 10.90 -7.60 13.26
CA GLY A 88 11.70 -8.15 12.17
C GLY A 88 12.68 -7.15 11.56
N LYS A 89 13.46 -7.63 10.60
CA LYS A 89 14.28 -6.75 9.74
C LYS A 89 13.34 -5.98 8.81
N LEU A 90 13.31 -4.65 8.94
CA LEU A 90 12.46 -3.78 8.13
C LEU A 90 12.60 -4.06 6.62
N ILE A 91 13.82 -4.22 6.12
CA ILE A 91 14.06 -4.47 4.70
C ILE A 91 13.34 -5.75 4.24
N THR A 92 13.37 -6.80 5.05
CA THR A 92 12.67 -8.06 4.76
C THR A 92 11.15 -7.85 4.77
N VAL A 93 10.61 -7.09 5.73
CA VAL A 93 9.17 -6.81 5.84
C VAL A 93 8.67 -5.97 4.67
N VAL A 94 9.39 -4.91 4.31
CA VAL A 94 9.08 -4.05 3.15
C VAL A 94 9.10 -4.85 1.86
N THR A 95 10.18 -5.60 1.63
CA THR A 95 10.36 -6.41 0.42
C THR A 95 9.27 -7.49 0.30
N LEU A 96 8.93 -8.16 1.40
CA LEU A 96 7.88 -9.18 1.40
C LEU A 96 6.50 -8.56 1.16
N THR A 97 6.17 -7.45 1.83
CA THR A 97 4.86 -6.79 1.67
C THR A 97 4.70 -6.09 0.32
N ALA A 98 5.79 -5.74 -0.37
CA ALA A 98 5.77 -5.28 -1.76
C ALA A 98 5.21 -6.32 -2.75
N LEU A 99 4.98 -7.58 -2.33
CA LEU A 99 4.26 -8.60 -3.10
C LEU A 99 2.74 -8.39 -3.16
N TYR A 100 2.18 -7.40 -2.47
CA TYR A 100 0.72 -7.16 -2.51
C TYR A 100 0.11 -7.05 -3.93
N PRO A 101 0.80 -6.57 -4.99
CA PRO A 101 0.24 -6.58 -6.34
C PRO A 101 -0.08 -7.99 -6.84
N LEU A 102 0.64 -9.02 -6.37
CA LEU A 102 0.32 -10.42 -6.68
C LEU A 102 -1.05 -10.80 -6.13
N VAL A 103 -1.31 -10.42 -4.88
CA VAL A 103 -2.61 -10.64 -4.25
C VAL A 103 -3.70 -9.93 -5.04
N THR A 104 -3.47 -8.68 -5.46
CA THR A 104 -4.40 -7.94 -6.33
C THR A 104 -4.67 -8.67 -7.64
N ILE A 105 -3.64 -9.14 -8.34
CA ILE A 105 -3.81 -9.89 -9.61
C ILE A 105 -4.66 -11.14 -9.41
N ILE A 106 -4.37 -11.91 -8.35
CA ILE A 106 -5.14 -13.13 -8.03
C ILE A 106 -6.59 -12.78 -7.70
N LEU A 107 -6.83 -11.76 -6.88
CA LEU A 107 -8.18 -11.32 -6.53
C LEU A 107 -8.94 -10.78 -7.76
N SER A 108 -8.29 -10.01 -8.63
CA SER A 108 -8.88 -9.56 -9.90
C SER A 108 -9.25 -10.74 -10.79
N PHE A 109 -8.40 -11.76 -10.89
CA PHE A 109 -8.72 -12.97 -11.64
C PHE A 109 -9.91 -13.73 -11.02
N LEU A 110 -9.94 -13.92 -9.71
CA LEU A 110 -10.97 -14.71 -9.03
C LEU A 110 -12.32 -13.98 -8.95
N ILE A 111 -12.31 -12.69 -8.65
CA ILE A 111 -13.51 -11.90 -8.36
C ILE A 111 -14.00 -11.16 -9.61
N LEU A 112 -13.09 -10.47 -10.31
CA LEU A 112 -13.42 -9.67 -11.50
C LEU A 112 -13.39 -10.50 -12.79
N LYS A 113 -12.88 -11.75 -12.72
CA LYS A 113 -12.72 -12.66 -13.87
C LYS A 113 -11.85 -12.07 -14.98
N GLU A 114 -10.91 -11.20 -14.61
CA GLU A 114 -9.95 -10.62 -15.55
C GLU A 114 -8.90 -11.66 -15.94
N PRO A 115 -8.64 -11.91 -17.24
CA PRO A 115 -7.70 -12.93 -17.67
C PRO A 115 -6.25 -12.57 -17.30
N ILE A 116 -5.51 -13.53 -16.74
CA ILE A 116 -4.09 -13.38 -16.47
C ILE A 116 -3.31 -13.68 -17.76
N THR A 117 -2.56 -12.70 -18.24
CA THR A 117 -1.69 -12.86 -19.40
C THR A 117 -0.40 -13.61 -19.04
N LEU A 118 0.20 -14.29 -20.03
CA LEU A 118 1.50 -14.95 -19.86
C LEU A 118 2.59 -13.97 -19.39
N LYS A 119 2.56 -12.73 -19.87
CA LYS A 119 3.51 -11.67 -19.46
C LYS A 119 3.36 -11.30 -17.98
N GLN A 120 2.12 -11.17 -17.49
CA GLN A 120 1.88 -10.93 -16.07
C GLN A 120 2.43 -12.10 -15.24
N MET A 121 2.14 -13.35 -15.63
CA MET A 121 2.63 -14.53 -14.91
C MET A 121 4.17 -14.58 -14.85
N LEU A 122 4.87 -14.27 -15.95
CA LEU A 122 6.34 -14.17 -15.95
C LEU A 122 6.86 -13.03 -15.05
N GLY A 123 6.16 -11.89 -15.03
CA GLY A 123 6.46 -10.78 -14.13
C GLY A 123 6.31 -11.17 -12.66
N ILE A 124 5.25 -11.91 -12.32
CA ILE A 124 5.02 -12.47 -10.98
C ILE A 124 6.18 -13.37 -10.57
N LEU A 125 6.55 -14.33 -11.42
CA LEU A 125 7.67 -15.25 -11.15
C LEU A 125 8.99 -14.50 -10.92
N THR A 126 9.28 -13.52 -11.77
CA THR A 126 10.49 -12.70 -11.65
C THR A 126 10.49 -11.88 -10.35
N ALA A 127 9.34 -11.30 -9.98
CA ALA A 127 9.21 -10.54 -8.74
C ALA A 127 9.44 -11.42 -7.50
N MET A 128 8.89 -12.65 -7.48
CA MET A 128 9.13 -13.60 -6.39
C MET A 128 10.61 -13.95 -6.26
N ILE A 129 11.32 -14.17 -7.38
CA ILE A 129 12.77 -14.45 -7.38
C ILE A 129 13.55 -13.27 -6.83
N ALA A 130 13.27 -12.05 -7.31
CA ALA A 130 13.95 -10.84 -6.84
C ALA A 130 13.77 -10.64 -5.33
N ILE A 131 12.57 -10.90 -4.82
CA ILE A 131 12.25 -10.72 -3.40
C ILE A 131 12.90 -11.79 -2.54
N TYR A 132 12.93 -13.05 -3.00
CA TYR A 132 13.69 -14.10 -2.33
C TYR A 132 15.15 -13.68 -2.14
N LEU A 133 15.82 -13.21 -3.21
CA LEU A 133 17.21 -12.76 -3.19
C LEU A 133 17.46 -11.53 -2.30
N LEU A 134 16.50 -10.61 -2.22
CA LEU A 134 16.58 -9.43 -1.34
C LEU A 134 16.31 -9.77 0.13
N SER A 135 15.62 -10.88 0.41
CA SER A 135 15.19 -11.30 1.74
C SER A 135 16.12 -12.32 2.42
N SER A 136 16.92 -13.05 1.62
CA SER A 136 17.98 -13.97 2.05
C SER A 136 19.17 -13.23 2.63
#